data_AF-A0A437Q911-F1
#
_entry.id   AF-A0A437Q911-F1
#
_cell.length_a   1.000
_cell.length_b   1.000
_cell.length_c   1.000
_cell.angle_alpha   90.00
_cell.angle_beta   90.00
_cell.angle_gamma   90.00
#
_symmetry.space_group_name_H-M   'P 1'
#
loop_
_entity.id
_entity.type
_entity.pdbx_description
1 polymer ?
#
loop_
_entity_poly.entity_id
_entity_poly.type
_entity_poly.pdbx_seq_one_letter_code
_entity_poly.pdbx_strand_id
1 'polypeptide(L)'
;MRNLKIKQKILLLTAVPLILTVIALMLVSIYQLRSLGEQEVNQIRTTMMASKRESLLNYIEITESSIRPILTSELDVEEMKRQVYTAVRAISYGDEDGYIFGLNYDGVMTIHAAKPELEGRNVIELKDVNGTPLIADLIKAGRNGGGYVEYLWDKPSRGTEAPKLSYAVDIKPLGWVLGTGFYIDDIDDAVALKQAEVDAKIQATVVISSGVGVAILIVIVLINLWFSNRALVKPILELSESARQMSLGKLNTNISVDSKDEIGELADAIGRMQKSLKVIFKKLKQG
;
A
#
# COMPACT_ATOMS: atom_id res chain seq x y z
N MET A 1 11.85 35.48 -20.16
CA MET A 1 10.89 35.51 -21.30
C MET A 1 11.14 36.59 -22.36
N ARG A 2 12.06 37.56 -22.16
CA ARG A 2 12.22 38.71 -23.09
C ARG A 2 12.63 38.33 -24.53
N ASN A 3 13.34 37.23 -24.73
CA ASN A 3 13.86 36.81 -26.06
C ASN A 3 13.10 35.62 -26.70
N LEU A 4 11.97 35.19 -26.11
CA LEU A 4 11.20 34.05 -26.63
C LEU A 4 10.22 34.49 -27.72
N LYS A 5 10.08 33.68 -28.77
CA LYS A 5 9.02 33.86 -29.78
C LYS A 5 7.65 33.67 -29.12
N ILE A 6 6.61 34.35 -29.64
CA ILE A 6 5.23 34.28 -29.11
C ILE A 6 4.76 32.82 -28.95
N LYS A 7 5.06 31.96 -29.94
CA LYS A 7 4.76 30.52 -29.91
C LYS A 7 5.35 29.79 -28.70
N GLN A 8 6.58 30.11 -28.32
CA GLN A 8 7.25 29.51 -27.16
C GLN A 8 6.64 30.00 -25.85
N LYS A 9 6.25 31.28 -25.78
CA LYS A 9 5.60 31.84 -24.58
C LYS A 9 4.25 31.16 -24.31
N ILE A 10 3.43 30.97 -25.34
CA ILE A 10 2.12 30.31 -25.21
C ILE A 10 2.28 28.84 -24.83
N LEU A 11 3.23 28.14 -25.46
CA LEU A 11 3.51 26.75 -25.15
C LEU A 11 3.95 26.58 -23.69
N LEU A 12 4.82 27.46 -23.18
CA LEU A 12 5.23 27.42 -21.78
C LEU A 12 4.07 27.76 -20.82
N LEU A 13 3.25 28.76 -21.16
CA LEU A 13 2.14 29.20 -20.31
C LEU A 13 1.05 28.13 -20.16
N THR A 14 0.90 27.24 -21.15
CA THR A 14 -0.10 26.17 -21.14
C THR A 14 0.47 24.83 -20.67
N ALA A 15 1.68 24.46 -21.12
CA ALA A 15 2.29 23.18 -20.77
C ALA A 15 2.75 23.13 -19.31
N VAL A 16 3.33 24.21 -18.77
CA VAL A 16 3.88 24.18 -17.41
C VAL A 16 2.80 23.95 -16.34
N PRO A 17 1.68 24.70 -16.29
CA PRO A 17 0.64 24.45 -15.30
C PRO A 17 0.05 23.05 -15.40
N LEU A 18 -0.11 22.53 -16.61
CA LEU A 18 -0.61 21.19 -16.85
C LEU A 18 0.36 20.11 -16.35
N ILE A 19 1.67 20.25 -16.62
CA ILE A 19 2.67 19.33 -16.10
C ILE A 19 2.59 19.30 -14.57
N LEU A 20 2.46 20.48 -13.94
CA LEU A 20 2.32 20.59 -12.50
C LEU A 20 1.05 19.93 -11.98
N THR A 21 -0.10 20.07 -12.67
CA THR A 21 -1.34 19.40 -12.25
C THR A 21 -1.26 17.89 -12.41
N VAL A 22 -0.69 17.38 -13.49
CA VAL A 22 -0.48 15.93 -13.70
C VAL A 22 0.43 15.36 -12.61
N ILE A 23 1.55 16.03 -12.32
CA ILE A 23 2.47 15.62 -11.24
C ILE A 23 1.76 15.66 -9.88
N ALA A 24 1.00 16.72 -9.58
CA ALA A 24 0.28 16.85 -8.32
C ALA A 24 -0.75 15.72 -8.15
N LEU A 25 -1.55 15.43 -9.18
CA LEU A 25 -2.51 14.33 -9.16
C LEU A 25 -1.82 12.98 -8.98
N MET A 26 -0.71 12.75 -9.70
CA MET A 26 0.08 11.53 -9.58
C MET A 26 0.61 11.34 -8.15
N LEU A 27 1.14 12.40 -7.53
CA LEU A 27 1.63 12.35 -6.14
C LEU A 27 0.49 12.05 -5.16
N VAL A 28 -0.67 12.68 -5.33
CA VAL A 28 -1.86 12.43 -4.50
C VAL A 28 -2.33 10.97 -4.66
N SER A 29 -2.39 10.44 -5.88
CA SER A 29 -2.78 9.05 -6.12
C SER A 29 -1.80 8.04 -5.51
N ILE A 30 -0.49 8.29 -5.62
CA ILE A 30 0.54 7.44 -5.00
C ILE A 30 0.41 7.48 -3.47
N TYR A 31 0.21 8.67 -2.90
CA TYR A 31 0.00 8.83 -1.46
C TYR A 31 -1.23 8.07 -0.97
N GLN A 32 -2.38 8.22 -1.65
CA GLN A 32 -3.60 7.51 -1.31
C GLN A 32 -3.45 5.99 -1.40
N LEU A 33 -2.82 5.48 -2.47
CA LEU A 33 -2.59 4.04 -2.64
C LEU A 33 -1.66 3.46 -1.57
N ARG A 34 -0.60 4.18 -1.19
CA ARG A 34 0.29 3.76 -0.09
C ARG A 34 -0.46 3.75 1.23
N SER A 35 -1.19 4.82 1.53
CA SER A 35 -1.95 4.94 2.78
C SER A 35 -3.01 3.84 2.90
N LEU A 36 -3.77 3.57 1.83
CA LEU A 36 -4.75 2.48 1.81
C LEU A 36 -4.08 1.11 1.89
N GLY A 37 -2.95 0.91 1.19
CA GLY A 37 -2.19 -0.33 1.22
C GLY A 37 -1.64 -0.64 2.61
N GLU A 38 -1.05 0.34 3.29
CA GLU A 38 -0.58 0.20 4.67
C GLU A 38 -1.74 -0.11 5.64
N GLN A 39 -2.90 0.53 5.46
CA GLN A 39 -4.10 0.23 6.25
C GLN A 39 -4.58 -1.20 6.01
N GLU A 40 -4.67 -1.64 4.77
CA GLU A 40 -5.11 -2.99 4.40
C GLU A 40 -4.16 -4.05 4.99
N VAL A 41 -2.85 -3.86 4.86
CA VAL A 41 -1.83 -4.76 5.41
C VAL A 41 -1.88 -4.83 6.94
N ASN A 42 -1.99 -3.68 7.61
CA ASN A 42 -2.11 -3.65 9.07
C ASN A 42 -3.41 -4.27 9.57
N GLN A 43 -4.51 -4.06 8.85
CA GLN A 43 -5.80 -4.66 9.15
C GLN A 43 -5.75 -6.18 9.00
N ILE A 44 -5.16 -6.68 7.92
CA ILE A 44 -4.95 -8.12 7.72
C ILE A 44 -4.16 -8.71 8.88
N ARG A 45 -3.01 -8.12 9.24
CA ARG A 45 -2.21 -8.60 10.38
C ARG A 45 -3.04 -8.64 11.66
N THR A 46 -3.75 -7.55 11.96
CA THR A 46 -4.53 -7.40 13.20
C THR A 46 -5.69 -8.40 13.25
N THR A 47 -6.44 -8.54 12.16
CA THR A 47 -7.58 -9.47 12.06
C THR A 47 -7.11 -10.92 12.10
N MET A 48 -6.03 -11.28 11.41
CA MET A 48 -5.47 -12.63 11.47
C MET A 48 -4.96 -12.95 12.87
N MET A 49 -4.23 -12.05 13.52
CA MET A 49 -3.78 -12.21 14.91
C MET A 49 -4.97 -12.39 15.87
N ALA A 50 -6.01 -11.57 15.75
CA ALA A 50 -7.21 -11.68 16.57
C ALA A 50 -7.94 -13.01 16.35
N SER A 51 -8.15 -13.40 15.09
CA SER A 51 -8.79 -14.67 14.72
C SER A 51 -7.99 -15.88 15.20
N LYS A 52 -6.67 -15.85 15.10
CA LYS A 52 -5.81 -16.92 15.61
C LYS A 52 -5.83 -17.00 17.13
N ARG A 53 -5.83 -15.86 17.85
CA ARG A 53 -6.02 -15.81 19.31
C ARG A 53 -7.35 -16.44 19.73
N GLU A 54 -8.45 -16.07 19.08
CA GLU A 54 -9.76 -16.67 19.29
C GLU A 54 -9.76 -18.18 19.00
N SER A 55 -9.08 -18.60 17.92
CA SER A 55 -8.93 -20.02 17.60
C SER A 55 -8.19 -20.79 18.70
N LEU A 56 -7.16 -20.21 19.34
CA LEU A 56 -6.48 -20.85 20.47
C LEU A 56 -7.42 -21.05 21.67
N LEU A 57 -8.26 -20.06 21.98
CA LEU A 57 -9.29 -20.21 23.02
C LEU A 57 -10.25 -21.34 22.68
N ASN A 58 -10.74 -21.39 21.44
CA ASN A 58 -11.65 -22.44 20.98
C ASN A 58 -11.01 -23.84 21.05
N TYR A 59 -9.73 -23.98 20.64
CA TYR A 59 -9.02 -25.26 20.75
C TYR A 59 -8.83 -25.71 22.19
N ILE A 60 -8.53 -24.78 23.10
CA ILE A 60 -8.43 -25.07 24.53
C ILE A 60 -9.79 -25.42 25.11
N GLU A 61 -10.85 -24.71 24.78
CA GLU A 61 -12.21 -25.00 25.25
C GLU A 61 -12.70 -26.38 24.79
N ILE A 62 -12.43 -26.74 23.54
CA ILE A 62 -12.69 -28.08 23.00
C ILE A 62 -11.88 -29.12 23.77
N THR A 63 -10.60 -28.85 24.01
CA THR A 63 -9.71 -29.75 24.78
C THR A 63 -10.23 -29.95 26.19
N GLU A 64 -10.51 -28.88 26.94
CA GLU A 64 -11.07 -28.92 28.29
C GLU A 64 -12.42 -29.66 28.32
N SER A 65 -13.30 -29.39 27.35
CA SER A 65 -14.59 -30.07 27.24
C SER A 65 -14.44 -31.56 26.95
N SER A 66 -13.44 -31.96 26.16
CA SER A 66 -13.16 -33.37 25.84
C SER A 66 -12.63 -34.15 27.05
N ILE A 67 -11.86 -33.51 27.93
CA ILE A 67 -11.31 -34.14 29.13
C ILE A 67 -12.18 -33.98 30.38
N ARG A 68 -13.19 -33.09 30.34
CA ARG A 68 -14.10 -32.83 31.46
C ARG A 68 -14.70 -34.09 32.08
N PRO A 69 -15.20 -35.09 31.31
CA PRO A 69 -15.73 -36.32 31.90
C PRO A 69 -14.70 -37.11 32.71
N ILE A 70 -13.43 -37.08 32.28
CA ILE A 70 -12.31 -37.74 32.99
C ILE A 70 -12.04 -36.98 34.29
N LEU A 71 -11.97 -35.65 34.24
CA LEU A 71 -11.67 -34.80 35.39
C LEU A 71 -12.76 -34.81 36.47
N THR A 72 -14.00 -35.15 36.13
CA THR A 72 -15.13 -35.24 37.07
C THR A 72 -15.44 -36.65 37.54
N SER A 73 -14.67 -37.65 37.09
CA SER A 73 -14.84 -39.04 37.47
C SER A 73 -14.21 -39.34 38.84
N GLU A 74 -14.63 -40.43 39.49
CA GLU A 74 -14.04 -40.89 40.75
C GLU A 74 -12.72 -41.68 40.55
N LEU A 75 -11.98 -41.36 39.49
CA LEU A 75 -10.68 -41.99 39.19
C LEU A 75 -9.60 -41.50 40.17
N ASP A 76 -8.59 -42.34 40.39
CA ASP A 76 -7.37 -41.88 41.04
C ASP A 76 -6.62 -40.88 40.13
N VAL A 77 -5.77 -40.04 40.74
CA VAL A 77 -5.07 -38.96 40.03
C VAL A 77 -4.14 -39.49 38.93
N GLU A 78 -3.51 -40.65 39.11
CA GLU A 78 -2.59 -41.20 38.13
C GLU A 78 -3.33 -41.79 36.92
N GLU A 79 -4.49 -42.39 37.14
CA GLU A 79 -5.39 -42.85 36.10
C GLU A 79 -6.03 -41.68 35.35
N MET A 80 -6.43 -40.60 36.04
CA MET A 80 -6.85 -39.36 35.38
C MET A 80 -5.75 -38.80 34.48
N LYS A 81 -4.52 -38.67 34.98
CA LYS A 81 -3.37 -38.20 34.18
C LYS A 81 -3.16 -39.05 32.94
N ARG A 82 -3.23 -40.38 33.06
CA ARG A 82 -3.07 -41.33 31.94
C ARG A 82 -4.15 -41.17 30.87
N GLN A 83 -5.41 -41.04 31.29
CA GLN A 83 -6.53 -40.89 30.36
C GLN A 83 -6.51 -39.50 29.69
N VAL A 84 -6.20 -38.44 30.43
CA VAL A 84 -6.01 -37.10 29.87
C VAL A 84 -4.84 -37.06 28.90
N TYR A 85 -3.70 -37.66 29.24
CA TYR A 85 -2.56 -37.81 28.33
C TYR A 85 -2.98 -38.45 27.00
N THR A 86 -3.73 -39.56 27.07
CA THR A 86 -4.18 -40.28 25.88
C THR A 86 -5.14 -39.45 25.03
N ALA A 87 -6.10 -38.77 25.66
CA ALA A 87 -7.09 -37.94 24.97
C ALA A 87 -6.44 -36.72 24.29
N VAL A 88 -5.53 -36.04 24.99
CA VAL A 88 -4.91 -34.79 24.53
C VAL A 88 -3.84 -35.03 23.48
N ARG A 89 -3.06 -36.11 23.60
CA ARG A 89 -1.96 -36.43 22.67
C ARG A 89 -2.45 -36.61 21.22
N ALA A 90 -3.69 -37.04 21.03
CA ALA A 90 -4.27 -37.24 19.70
C ALA A 90 -4.74 -35.94 19.02
N ILE A 91 -4.73 -34.80 19.73
CA ILE A 91 -5.23 -33.52 19.22
C ILE A 91 -4.12 -32.80 18.44
N SER A 92 -4.31 -32.69 17.13
CA SER A 92 -3.48 -31.89 16.21
C SER A 92 -4.36 -31.11 15.23
N TYR A 93 -3.87 -29.98 14.73
CA TYR A 93 -4.58 -29.13 13.78
C TYR A 93 -3.61 -28.28 12.95
N GLY A 94 -4.13 -27.60 11.91
CA GLY A 94 -3.35 -26.62 11.14
C GLY A 94 -2.17 -27.24 10.38
N ASP A 95 -2.42 -28.33 9.66
CA ASP A 95 -1.47 -28.96 8.73
C ASP A 95 -0.07 -29.19 9.33
N GLU A 96 -0.02 -29.88 10.48
CA GLU A 96 1.16 -30.41 11.20
C GLU A 96 1.77 -29.51 12.30
N ASP A 97 1.50 -28.20 12.31
CA ASP A 97 2.16 -27.27 13.26
C ASP A 97 1.36 -27.02 14.56
N GLY A 98 0.07 -27.31 14.56
CA GLY A 98 -0.83 -27.13 15.71
C GLY A 98 -0.92 -28.39 16.58
N TYR A 99 -0.61 -28.25 17.87
CA TYR A 99 -0.63 -29.35 18.84
C TYR A 99 -0.87 -28.86 20.27
N ILE A 100 -1.26 -29.77 21.16
CA ILE A 100 -1.35 -29.51 22.60
C ILE A 100 -0.05 -29.90 23.31
N PHE A 101 0.37 -29.08 24.25
CA PHE A 101 1.44 -29.38 25.20
C PHE A 101 0.94 -29.25 26.64
N GLY A 102 1.64 -29.90 27.57
CA GLY A 102 1.31 -29.92 28.99
C GLY A 102 2.55 -29.84 29.86
N LEU A 103 2.47 -29.06 30.93
CA LEU A 103 3.51 -28.88 31.95
C LEU A 103 2.91 -29.09 33.33
N ASN A 104 3.60 -29.77 34.24
CA ASN A 104 3.23 -29.66 35.65
C ASN A 104 3.76 -28.35 36.25
N TYR A 105 3.34 -28.00 37.46
CA TYR A 105 3.76 -26.76 38.12
C TYR A 105 5.26 -26.64 38.43
N ASP A 106 5.98 -27.77 38.46
CA ASP A 106 7.43 -27.81 38.68
C ASP A 106 8.23 -27.68 37.38
N GLY A 107 7.56 -27.52 36.22
CA GLY A 107 8.18 -27.40 34.91
C GLY A 107 8.55 -28.72 34.25
N VAL A 108 8.00 -29.85 34.71
CA VAL A 108 8.12 -31.13 34.01
C VAL A 108 7.15 -31.17 32.84
N MET A 109 7.66 -31.48 31.65
CA MET A 109 6.83 -31.69 30.48
C MET A 109 5.99 -32.95 30.65
N THR A 110 4.66 -32.82 30.67
CA THR A 110 3.74 -33.95 30.84
C THR A 110 3.27 -34.50 29.51
N ILE A 111 3.05 -33.62 28.52
CA ILE A 111 2.60 -33.96 27.17
C ILE A 111 3.28 -33.03 26.19
N HIS A 112 3.86 -33.54 25.10
CA HIS A 112 4.25 -32.69 23.98
C HIS A 112 4.15 -33.47 22.66
N ALA A 113 3.01 -33.35 21.98
CA ALA A 113 2.72 -34.21 20.82
C ALA A 113 3.78 -34.11 19.70
N ALA A 114 4.34 -32.92 19.46
CA ALA A 114 5.37 -32.71 18.44
C ALA A 114 6.81 -33.07 18.87
N LYS A 115 7.07 -33.25 20.17
CA LYS A 115 8.40 -33.52 20.74
C LYS A 115 8.32 -34.45 21.96
N PRO A 116 7.94 -35.72 21.76
CA PRO A 116 7.74 -36.66 22.87
C PRO A 116 8.99 -36.87 23.72
N GLU A 117 10.18 -36.63 23.17
CA GLU A 117 11.46 -36.75 23.87
C GLU A 117 11.64 -35.78 25.05
N LEU A 118 10.82 -34.71 25.12
CA LEU A 118 10.79 -33.77 26.24
C LEU A 118 9.97 -34.30 27.42
N GLU A 119 9.04 -35.23 27.20
CA GLU A 119 8.13 -35.75 28.22
C GLU A 119 8.91 -36.39 29.40
N GLY A 120 8.50 -36.07 30.62
CA GLY A 120 9.15 -36.50 31.86
C GLY A 120 10.40 -35.71 32.25
N ARG A 121 10.89 -34.79 31.41
CA ARG A 121 12.04 -33.93 31.74
C ARG A 121 11.58 -32.64 32.41
N ASN A 122 12.33 -32.20 33.42
CA ASN A 122 12.19 -30.85 33.94
C ASN A 122 12.82 -29.87 32.94
N VAL A 123 12.00 -28.99 32.38
CA VAL A 123 12.38 -27.99 31.39
C VAL A 123 12.19 -26.56 31.92
N ILE A 124 12.04 -26.38 33.24
CA ILE A 124 11.77 -25.05 33.83
C ILE A 124 12.82 -23.99 33.49
N GLU A 125 14.08 -24.42 33.32
CA GLU A 125 15.21 -23.54 32.97
C GLU A 125 15.37 -23.35 31.45
N LEU A 126 14.53 -23.99 30.64
CA LEU A 126 14.58 -23.84 29.19
C LEU A 126 14.21 -22.40 28.81
N LYS A 127 15.12 -21.79 28.04
CA LYS A 127 14.94 -20.47 27.46
C LYS A 127 15.00 -20.57 25.95
N ASP A 128 14.27 -19.70 25.28
CA ASP A 128 14.45 -19.52 23.85
C ASP A 128 15.79 -18.81 23.53
N VAL A 129 16.12 -18.67 22.24
CA VAL A 129 17.36 -17.99 21.80
C VAL A 129 17.47 -16.53 22.23
N ASN A 130 16.38 -15.88 22.59
CA ASN A 130 16.36 -14.51 23.12
C ASN A 130 16.48 -14.47 24.65
N GLY A 131 16.55 -15.63 25.32
CA GLY A 131 16.62 -15.75 26.76
C GLY A 131 15.26 -15.70 27.47
N THR A 132 14.14 -15.77 26.74
CA THR A 132 12.78 -15.77 27.29
C THR A 132 12.55 -17.04 28.12
N PRO A 133 12.17 -16.96 29.41
CA PRO A 133 11.91 -18.12 30.25
C PRO A 133 10.51 -18.71 29.98
N LEU A 134 10.30 -19.19 28.74
CA LEU A 134 8.98 -19.53 28.20
C LEU A 134 8.19 -20.53 29.05
N ILE A 135 8.86 -21.51 29.67
CA ILE A 135 8.20 -22.53 30.51
C ILE A 135 7.64 -21.90 31.79
N ALA A 136 8.42 -21.05 32.46
CA ALA A 136 7.96 -20.34 33.66
C ALA A 136 6.82 -19.37 33.33
N ASP A 137 6.91 -18.66 32.20
CA ASP A 137 5.88 -17.73 31.75
C ASP A 137 4.57 -18.45 31.39
N LEU A 138 4.63 -19.60 30.71
CA LEU A 138 3.47 -20.45 30.40
C LEU A 138 2.79 -20.98 31.67
N ILE A 139 3.57 -21.49 32.63
CA ILE A 139 3.02 -21.98 33.91
C ILE A 139 2.35 -20.84 34.67
N LYS A 140 3.00 -19.68 34.74
CA LYS A 140 2.45 -18.47 35.38
C LYS A 140 1.16 -18.02 34.72
N ALA A 141 1.12 -17.98 33.38
CA ALA A 141 -0.06 -17.58 32.62
C ALA A 141 -1.24 -18.52 32.87
N GLY A 142 -1.02 -19.84 32.77
CA GLY A 142 -2.06 -20.84 33.04
C GLY A 142 -2.62 -20.70 34.45
N ARG A 143 -1.74 -20.67 35.46
CA ARG A 143 -2.13 -20.59 36.89
C ARG A 143 -2.87 -19.31 37.28
N ASN A 144 -2.72 -18.23 36.50
CA ASN A 144 -3.40 -16.96 36.72
C ASN A 144 -4.82 -16.91 36.10
N GLY A 145 -5.39 -18.06 35.72
CA GLY A 145 -6.72 -18.14 35.10
C GLY A 145 -6.68 -18.15 33.57
N GLY A 146 -5.50 -18.29 32.99
CA GLY A 146 -5.27 -18.38 31.56
C GLY A 146 -4.60 -17.14 30.97
N GLY A 147 -3.77 -17.33 29.95
CA GLY A 147 -3.09 -16.21 29.31
C GLY A 147 -2.27 -16.57 28.08
N TYR A 148 -1.93 -15.55 27.31
CA TYR A 148 -1.09 -15.64 26.12
C TYR A 148 0.38 -15.43 26.46
N VAL A 149 1.26 -16.22 25.85
CA VAL A 149 2.72 -16.10 25.97
C VAL A 149 3.34 -16.22 24.58
N GLU A 150 4.20 -15.27 24.24
CA GLU A 150 4.95 -15.24 22.97
C GLU A 150 6.41 -15.63 23.23
N TYR A 151 6.94 -16.53 22.41
CA TYR A 151 8.31 -17.06 22.54
C TYR A 151 8.77 -17.68 21.21
N LEU A 152 10.06 -17.95 21.05
CA LEU A 152 10.56 -18.73 19.91
C LEU A 152 10.51 -20.23 20.21
N TRP A 153 10.03 -21.02 19.25
CA TRP A 153 9.95 -22.47 19.38
C TRP A 153 10.12 -23.18 18.04
N ASP A 154 10.64 -24.40 18.07
CA ASP A 154 10.81 -25.23 16.87
C ASP A 154 9.47 -25.53 16.19
N LYS A 155 9.34 -25.06 14.93
CA LYS A 155 8.19 -25.30 14.08
C LYS A 155 8.29 -26.68 13.41
N PRO A 156 7.38 -27.63 13.68
CA PRO A 156 7.45 -29.00 13.15
C PRO A 156 7.67 -29.09 11.64
N SER A 157 6.91 -28.32 10.86
CA SER A 157 6.97 -28.32 9.39
C SER A 157 8.30 -27.82 8.82
N ARG A 158 9.03 -26.96 9.56
CA ARG A 158 10.25 -26.29 9.12
C ARG A 158 11.52 -26.84 9.75
N GLY A 159 11.42 -27.46 10.93
CA GLY A 159 12.56 -27.95 11.70
C GLY A 159 13.49 -26.86 12.26
N THR A 160 13.04 -25.61 12.27
CA THR A 160 13.76 -24.47 12.84
C THR A 160 12.84 -23.66 13.76
N GLU A 161 13.43 -22.90 14.66
CA GLU A 161 12.67 -22.00 15.53
C GLU A 161 11.94 -20.91 14.73
N ALA A 162 10.70 -20.63 15.15
CA ALA A 162 9.89 -19.52 14.65
C ALA A 162 9.11 -18.88 15.81
N PRO A 163 8.70 -17.61 15.70
CA PRO A 163 7.94 -16.95 16.76
C PRO A 163 6.58 -17.63 16.92
N LYS A 164 6.23 -17.99 18.14
CA LYS A 164 5.01 -18.71 18.50
C LYS A 164 4.25 -17.95 19.56
N LEU A 165 2.94 -17.78 19.34
CA LEU A 165 2.02 -17.31 20.37
C LEU A 165 1.21 -18.50 20.89
N SER A 166 1.29 -18.77 22.19
CA SER A 166 0.51 -19.82 22.83
C SER A 166 -0.47 -19.25 23.85
N TYR A 167 -1.60 -19.92 24.03
CA TYR A 167 -2.49 -19.73 25.17
C TYR A 167 -2.35 -20.91 26.12
N ALA A 168 -2.22 -20.64 27.41
CA ALA A 168 -2.06 -21.63 28.46
C ALA A 168 -3.22 -21.53 29.47
N VAL A 169 -3.72 -22.67 29.96
CA VAL A 169 -4.80 -22.78 30.95
C VAL A 169 -4.43 -23.80 32.04
N ASP A 170 -4.95 -23.58 33.24
CA ASP A 170 -4.72 -24.43 34.41
C ASP A 170 -5.73 -25.57 34.52
N ILE A 171 -5.24 -26.81 34.57
CA ILE A 171 -6.00 -28.03 34.84
C ILE A 171 -5.72 -28.45 36.29
N LYS A 172 -6.35 -27.75 37.22
CA LYS A 172 -6.14 -27.87 38.68
C LYS A 172 -6.17 -29.30 39.22
N PRO A 173 -7.11 -30.19 38.83
CA PRO A 173 -7.16 -31.56 39.38
C PRO A 173 -5.88 -32.36 39.12
N LEU A 174 -5.12 -32.02 38.07
CA LEU A 174 -3.89 -32.72 37.70
C LEU A 174 -2.62 -31.98 38.16
N GLY A 175 -2.75 -30.72 38.58
CA GLY A 175 -1.61 -29.83 38.80
C GLY A 175 -0.85 -29.52 37.49
N TRP A 176 -1.57 -29.48 36.37
CA TRP A 176 -1.02 -29.28 35.03
C TRP A 176 -1.46 -27.95 34.44
N VAL A 177 -0.61 -27.36 33.61
CA VAL A 177 -0.96 -26.31 32.66
C VAL A 177 -0.96 -26.94 31.27
N LEU A 178 -2.10 -26.85 30.58
CA LEU A 178 -2.19 -27.22 29.17
C LEU A 178 -2.11 -25.97 28.32
N GLY A 179 -1.50 -26.09 27.15
CA GLY A 179 -1.41 -24.99 26.23
C GLY A 179 -1.35 -25.42 24.77
N THR A 180 -1.63 -24.46 23.91
CA THR A 180 -1.57 -24.63 22.47
C THR A 180 -1.27 -23.29 21.80
N GLY A 181 -0.76 -23.30 20.57
CA GLY A 181 -0.28 -22.09 19.94
C GLY A 181 -0.19 -22.18 18.42
N PHE A 182 -0.04 -21.02 17.79
CA PHE A 182 0.23 -20.86 16.36
C PHE A 182 1.56 -20.14 16.16
N TYR A 183 2.19 -20.36 15.01
CA TYR A 183 3.39 -19.64 14.63
C TYR A 183 3.03 -18.33 13.92
N ILE A 184 3.66 -17.23 14.35
CA ILE A 184 3.39 -15.88 13.88
C ILE A 184 3.95 -15.68 12.47
N ASP A 185 4.97 -16.45 12.07
CA ASP A 185 5.57 -16.38 10.74
C ASP A 185 4.55 -16.69 9.63
N ASP A 186 3.56 -17.55 9.85
CA ASP A 186 2.46 -17.77 8.89
C ASP A 186 1.67 -16.49 8.60
N ILE A 187 1.51 -15.62 9.62
CA ILE A 187 0.86 -14.32 9.47
C ILE A 187 1.82 -13.35 8.77
N ASP A 188 3.11 -13.39 9.11
CA ASP A 188 4.13 -12.56 8.47
C ASP A 188 4.24 -12.86 6.97
N ASP A 189 4.18 -14.13 6.58
CA ASP A 189 4.21 -14.56 5.18
C ASP A 189 2.96 -14.07 4.43
N ALA A 190 1.77 -14.19 5.02
CA ALA A 190 0.54 -13.64 4.43
C ALA A 190 0.59 -12.12 4.28
N VAL A 191 1.15 -11.42 5.28
CA VAL A 191 1.38 -9.97 5.24
C VAL A 191 2.39 -9.58 4.16
N ALA A 192 3.48 -10.33 4.01
CA ALA A 192 4.50 -10.08 3.00
C ALA A 192 3.95 -10.26 1.57
N LEU A 193 3.15 -11.30 1.34
CA LEU A 193 2.44 -11.50 0.08
C LEU A 193 1.54 -10.31 -0.25
N LYS A 194 0.79 -9.84 0.75
CA LYS A 194 -0.09 -8.69 0.55
C LYS A 194 0.67 -7.40 0.27
N GLN A 195 1.78 -7.19 0.98
CA GLN A 195 2.65 -6.03 0.75
C GLN A 195 3.21 -6.04 -0.69
N ALA A 196 3.61 -7.21 -1.19
CA ALA A 196 4.06 -7.35 -2.58
C ALA A 196 2.96 -7.02 -3.60
N GLU A 197 1.70 -7.41 -3.34
CA GLU A 197 0.56 -7.00 -4.18
C GLU A 197 0.36 -5.48 -4.20
N VAL A 198 0.45 -4.83 -3.04
CA VAL A 198 0.34 -3.37 -2.90
C VAL A 198 1.45 -2.68 -3.68
N ASP A 199 2.69 -3.13 -3.54
CA ASP A 199 3.85 -2.56 -4.23
C ASP A 199 3.73 -2.72 -5.75
N ALA A 200 3.27 -3.89 -6.22
CA ALA A 200 3.01 -4.14 -7.63
C ALA A 200 1.91 -3.21 -8.17
N LYS A 201 0.82 -3.01 -7.41
CA LYS A 201 -0.24 -2.05 -7.77
C LYS A 201 0.28 -0.62 -7.88
N ILE A 202 1.13 -0.19 -6.93
CA ILE A 202 1.75 1.15 -6.97
C ILE A 202 2.61 1.30 -8.23
N GLN A 203 3.45 0.31 -8.55
CA GLN A 203 4.28 0.34 -9.76
C GLN A 203 3.42 0.44 -11.03
N ALA A 204 2.35 -0.37 -11.13
CA ALA A 204 1.43 -0.32 -12.25
C ALA A 204 0.75 1.06 -12.37
N THR A 205 0.28 1.63 -11.26
CA THR A 205 -0.32 2.97 -11.25
C THR A 205 0.68 4.04 -11.68
N VAL A 206 1.95 3.94 -11.28
CA VAL A 206 3.02 4.86 -11.70
C VAL A 206 3.23 4.79 -13.21
N VAL A 207 3.35 3.58 -13.76
CA VAL A 207 3.56 3.37 -15.21
C VAL A 207 2.36 3.89 -16.01
N ILE A 208 1.13 3.53 -15.62
CA ILE A 208 -0.09 3.95 -16.32
C ILE A 208 -0.26 5.47 -16.23
N SER A 209 -0.13 6.06 -15.03
CA SER A 209 -0.26 7.51 -14.83
C SER A 209 0.79 8.28 -15.61
N SER A 210 2.02 7.77 -15.67
CA SER A 210 3.09 8.39 -16.48
C SER A 210 2.77 8.32 -17.97
N GLY A 211 2.29 7.16 -18.46
CA GLY A 211 1.87 6.99 -19.85
C GLY A 211 0.73 7.93 -20.24
N VAL A 212 -0.31 8.02 -19.40
CA VAL A 212 -1.44 8.95 -19.58
C VAL A 212 -0.96 10.40 -19.56
N GLY A 213 -0.09 10.75 -18.61
CA GLY A 213 0.50 12.09 -18.52
C GLY A 213 1.26 12.48 -19.79
N VAL A 214 2.10 11.59 -20.32
CA VAL A 214 2.82 11.81 -21.59
C VAL A 214 1.85 11.94 -22.77
N ALA A 215 0.81 11.09 -22.85
CA ALA A 215 -0.19 11.18 -23.91
C ALA A 215 -0.92 12.53 -23.89
N ILE A 216 -1.37 12.99 -22.72
CA ILE A 216 -2.03 14.29 -22.54
C ILE A 216 -1.08 15.43 -22.96
N LEU A 217 0.20 15.36 -22.59
CA LEU A 217 1.20 16.36 -22.99
C LEU A 217 1.41 16.42 -24.50
N ILE A 218 1.49 15.26 -25.17
CA ILE A 218 1.61 15.21 -26.63
C ILE A 218 0.40 15.86 -27.29
N VAL A 219 -0.81 15.50 -26.87
CA VAL A 219 -2.06 16.07 -27.41
C VAL A 219 -2.09 17.59 -27.23
N ILE A 220 -1.73 18.09 -26.05
CA ILE A 220 -1.76 19.52 -25.77
C ILE A 220 -0.68 20.29 -26.52
N VAL A 221 0.51 19.70 -26.70
CA VAL A 221 1.54 20.30 -27.56
C VAL A 221 1.03 20.38 -29.00
N LEU A 222 0.43 19.32 -29.55
CA LEU A 222 -0.13 19.32 -30.91
C LEU A 222 -1.23 20.38 -31.07
N ILE A 223 -2.16 20.46 -30.12
CA ILE A 223 -3.23 21.48 -30.11
C ILE A 223 -2.62 22.89 -30.06
N ASN A 224 -1.65 23.13 -29.17
CA ASN A 224 -1.00 24.43 -29.07
C ASN A 224 -0.23 24.82 -30.32
N LEU A 225 0.49 23.87 -30.94
CA LEU A 225 1.23 24.12 -32.18
C LEU A 225 0.27 24.48 -33.32
N TRP A 226 -0.85 23.76 -33.43
CA TRP A 226 -1.90 24.02 -34.42
C TRP A 226 -2.59 25.36 -34.19
N PHE A 227 -3.07 25.60 -32.96
CA PHE A 227 -3.78 26.81 -32.57
C PHE A 227 -2.88 28.06 -32.64
N SER A 228 -1.68 28.02 -32.05
CA SER A 228 -0.76 29.16 -32.05
C SER A 228 -0.37 29.56 -33.47
N ASN A 229 -0.13 28.60 -34.36
CA ASN A 229 0.24 28.91 -35.73
C ASN A 229 -0.91 29.53 -36.52
N ARG A 230 -2.11 28.95 -36.42
CA ARG A 230 -3.27 29.35 -37.22
C ARG A 230 -3.95 30.63 -36.70
N ALA A 231 -4.17 30.71 -35.38
CA ALA A 231 -4.97 31.79 -34.79
C ALA A 231 -4.15 33.03 -34.44
N LEU A 232 -2.85 32.88 -34.12
CA LEU A 232 -2.05 33.99 -33.57
C LEU A 232 -0.88 34.37 -34.49
N VAL A 233 0.01 33.42 -34.79
CA VAL A 233 1.28 33.73 -35.46
C VAL A 233 1.06 34.17 -36.91
N LYS A 234 0.28 33.43 -37.70
CA LYS A 234 0.09 33.73 -39.12
C LYS A 234 -0.56 35.11 -39.34
N PRO A 235 -1.70 35.47 -38.70
CA PRO A 235 -2.30 36.79 -38.87
C PRO A 235 -1.38 37.94 -38.45
N ILE A 236 -0.66 37.82 -37.33
CA ILE A 236 0.26 38.86 -36.86
C ILE A 236 1.40 39.08 -37.87
N LEU A 237 1.93 38.00 -38.46
CA LEU A 237 2.97 38.10 -39.48
C LEU A 237 2.46 38.76 -40.77
N GLU A 238 1.24 38.42 -41.22
CA GLU A 238 0.60 39.05 -42.38
C GLU A 238 0.38 40.56 -42.17
N LEU A 239 -0.07 40.96 -40.98
CA LEU A 239 -0.22 42.36 -40.60
C LEU A 239 1.12 43.09 -40.51
N SER A 240 2.13 42.45 -39.89
CA SER A 240 3.48 43.02 -39.79
C SER A 240 4.12 43.22 -41.16
N GLU A 241 3.95 42.28 -42.08
CA GLU A 241 4.47 42.40 -43.44
C GLU A 241 3.72 43.46 -44.23
N SER A 242 2.38 43.55 -44.08
CA SER A 242 1.58 44.60 -44.69
C SER A 242 2.04 46.00 -44.25
N ALA A 243 2.27 46.19 -42.94
CA ALA A 243 2.81 47.43 -42.40
C ALA A 243 4.22 47.75 -42.95
N ARG A 244 5.08 46.72 -43.11
CA ARG A 244 6.41 46.88 -43.71
C ARG A 244 6.35 47.28 -45.19
N GLN A 245 5.46 46.68 -45.98
CA GLN A 245 5.28 47.06 -47.39
C GLN A 245 4.76 48.50 -47.52
N MET A 246 3.88 48.92 -46.60
CA MET A 246 3.37 50.29 -46.56
C MET A 246 4.47 51.31 -46.26
N SER A 247 5.40 51.03 -45.34
CA SER A 247 6.52 51.93 -45.05
C SER A 247 7.49 52.08 -46.22
N LEU A 248 7.55 51.06 -47.10
CA LEU A 248 8.30 51.10 -48.36
C LEU A 248 7.52 51.76 -49.52
N GLY A 249 6.37 52.40 -49.25
CA GLY A 249 5.56 53.11 -50.24
C GLY A 249 4.64 52.21 -51.08
N LYS A 250 4.60 50.90 -50.84
CA LYS A 250 3.71 49.96 -51.55
C LYS A 250 2.36 49.89 -50.85
N LEU A 251 1.49 50.84 -51.16
CA LEU A 251 0.21 50.98 -50.47
C LEU A 251 -0.92 50.10 -51.03
N ASN A 252 -0.76 49.38 -52.13
CA ASN A 252 -1.84 48.58 -52.75
C ASN A 252 -1.94 47.13 -52.26
N THR A 253 -1.36 46.80 -51.10
CA THR A 253 -1.50 45.46 -50.49
C THR A 253 -2.93 45.25 -49.95
N ASN A 254 -3.46 44.02 -50.07
CA ASN A 254 -4.74 43.67 -49.47
C ASN A 254 -4.52 43.14 -48.06
N ILE A 255 -5.22 43.70 -47.06
CA ILE A 255 -5.18 43.21 -45.68
C ILE A 255 -6.37 42.27 -45.51
N SER A 256 -6.12 40.96 -45.64
CA SER A 256 -7.16 39.92 -45.61
C SER A 256 -7.08 39.08 -44.34
N VAL A 257 -7.08 39.72 -43.18
CA VAL A 257 -7.17 39.03 -41.89
C VAL A 257 -8.63 39.01 -41.46
N ASP A 258 -9.25 37.84 -41.56
CA ASP A 258 -10.60 37.59 -41.07
C ASP A 258 -10.51 37.07 -39.63
N SER A 259 -10.52 38.02 -38.68
CA SER A 259 -10.60 37.72 -37.25
C SER A 259 -11.57 38.67 -36.57
N LYS A 260 -12.20 38.19 -35.48
CA LYS A 260 -13.15 38.96 -34.66
C LYS A 260 -12.62 39.28 -33.26
N ASP A 261 -11.36 38.93 -32.99
CA ASP A 261 -10.65 39.21 -31.74
C ASP A 261 -9.75 40.46 -31.89
N GLU A 262 -8.85 40.67 -30.94
CA GLU A 262 -7.91 41.82 -30.93
C GLU A 262 -7.02 41.87 -32.18
N ILE A 263 -6.79 40.73 -32.85
CA ILE A 263 -6.06 40.68 -34.12
C ILE A 263 -6.90 41.30 -35.25
N GLY A 264 -8.22 41.09 -35.23
CA GLY A 264 -9.16 41.73 -36.14
C GLY A 264 -9.20 43.25 -35.97
N GLU A 265 -9.28 43.71 -34.71
CA GLU A 265 -9.24 45.14 -34.40
C GLU A 265 -7.93 45.81 -34.88
N LEU A 266 -6.80 45.10 -34.73
CA LEU A 266 -5.50 45.55 -35.24
C LEU A 266 -5.47 45.59 -36.78
N ALA A 267 -6.04 44.57 -37.44
CA ALA A 267 -6.14 44.53 -38.90
C ALA A 267 -6.93 45.73 -39.44
N ASP A 268 -8.07 46.04 -38.81
CA ASP A 268 -8.90 47.19 -39.14
C ASP A 268 -8.17 48.52 -38.93
N ALA A 269 -7.43 48.65 -37.81
CA ALA A 269 -6.64 49.85 -37.53
C ALA A 269 -5.54 50.08 -38.58
N ILE A 270 -4.80 49.03 -38.97
CA ILE A 270 -3.79 49.10 -40.03
C ILE A 270 -4.45 49.42 -41.38
N GLY A 271 -5.62 48.84 -41.67
CA GLY A 271 -6.40 49.14 -42.88
C GLY A 271 -6.84 50.62 -42.97
N ARG A 272 -7.27 51.22 -41.86
CA ARG A 272 -7.59 52.66 -41.79
C ARG A 272 -6.34 53.51 -42.04
N MET A 273 -5.20 53.16 -41.45
CA MET A 273 -3.91 53.85 -41.68
C MET A 273 -3.48 53.78 -43.15
N GLN A 274 -3.62 52.63 -43.79
CA GLN A 274 -3.30 52.44 -45.21
C GLN A 274 -4.12 53.35 -46.12
N LYS A 275 -5.43 53.46 -45.87
CA LYS A 275 -6.31 54.38 -46.59
C LYS A 275 -5.87 55.84 -46.43
N SER A 276 -5.52 56.24 -45.20
CA SER A 276 -5.04 57.60 -44.91
C SER A 276 -3.74 57.93 -45.65
N LEU A 277 -2.75 57.04 -45.59
CA LEU A 277 -1.47 57.21 -46.30
C LEU A 277 -1.66 57.30 -47.82
N LYS A 278 -2.55 56.50 -48.42
CA LYS A 278 -2.87 56.61 -49.86
C LYS A 278 -3.37 58.00 -50.23
N VAL A 279 -4.25 58.58 -49.41
CA VAL A 279 -4.80 59.92 -49.64
C VAL A 279 -3.69 60.97 -49.55
N ILE A 280 -2.83 60.89 -48.55
CA ILE A 280 -1.71 61.83 -48.36
C ILE A 280 -0.72 61.74 -49.54
N PHE A 281 -0.28 60.54 -49.91
CA PHE A 281 0.62 60.34 -51.06
C PHE A 281 0.00 60.82 -52.37
N LYS A 282 -1.31 60.64 -52.58
CA LYS A 282 -2.01 61.14 -53.77
C LYS A 282 -2.01 62.67 -53.82
N LYS A 283 -2.26 63.34 -52.69
CA LYS A 283 -2.22 64.81 -52.58
C LYS A 283 -0.82 65.36 -52.87
N LEU A 284 0.22 64.74 -52.31
CA LEU A 284 1.62 65.14 -52.54
C LEU A 284 2.11 64.94 -53.98
N LYS A 285 1.46 64.07 -54.76
CA LYS A 285 1.80 63.85 -56.18
C LYS A 285 1.09 64.82 -57.15
N GLN A 286 0.09 65.57 -56.66
CA GLN A 286 -0.77 66.45 -57.45
C GLN A 286 -0.53 67.94 -57.18
N GLY A 287 0.24 68.28 -56.15
CA GLY A 287 0.79 69.62 -55.91
C GLY A 287 2.28 69.62 -56.20
#